data_AF-A0A2Z6P7W5-F1
#
_entry.id   AF-A0A2Z6P7W5-F1
#
_cell.length_a   1.000
_cell.length_b   1.000
_cell.length_c   1.000
_cell.angle_alpha   90.00
_cell.angle_beta   90.00
_cell.angle_gamma   90.00
#
_symmetry.space_group_name_H-M   'P 1'
#
loop_
_entity.id
_entity.type
_entity.pdbx_description
1 polymer ?
#
loop_
_entity_poly.entity_id
_entity_poly.type
_entity_poly.pdbx_seq_one_letter_code
_entity_poly.pdbx_strand_id
1 'polypeptide(L)'
;MSPSNHPVPWESAVYEIEEQFMKIASCGSRSLSRQDFEILRRIAGCHEYLTQENFEKLWCWLYPVACVISRDWVNPIWNSISPKWIEGFITKEEAEASLQGPTGFQEPGTFILRFPTSRSWPHPDAGSLIVTYVGNDYKLRHRLLSMDHIYG
;
A
#
# COMPACT_ATOMS: atom_id res chain seq x y z
N MET A 1 -33.94 -5.40 8.47
CA MET A 1 -32.58 -5.73 8.96
C MET A 1 -32.06 -6.85 8.07
N SER A 2 -31.08 -6.57 7.22
CA SER A 2 -30.61 -7.54 6.22
C SER A 2 -29.77 -8.65 6.88
N PRO A 3 -29.98 -9.93 6.55
CA PRO A 3 -29.32 -11.06 7.21
C PRO A 3 -27.96 -11.43 6.55
N SER A 4 -27.19 -10.46 6.09
CA SER A 4 -25.94 -10.72 5.35
C SER A 4 -24.71 -10.51 6.23
N ASN A 5 -24.63 -11.24 7.35
CA ASN A 5 -23.45 -11.23 8.22
C ASN A 5 -22.62 -12.53 8.09
N HIS A 6 -22.79 -13.22 6.96
CA HIS A 6 -22.06 -14.45 6.69
C HIS A 6 -20.65 -14.12 6.20
N PRO A 7 -19.61 -14.76 6.76
CA PRO A 7 -18.26 -14.64 6.24
C PRO A 7 -18.23 -15.04 4.76
N VAL A 8 -17.62 -14.19 3.93
CA VAL A 8 -17.51 -14.41 2.48
C VAL A 8 -16.13 -15.03 2.18
N PRO A 9 -16.01 -16.02 1.28
CA PRO A 9 -14.70 -16.52 0.87
C PRO A 9 -13.81 -15.38 0.36
N TRP A 10 -12.55 -15.33 0.81
CA TRP A 10 -11.58 -14.29 0.44
C TRP A 10 -11.45 -14.17 -1.09
N GLU A 11 -11.33 -15.31 -1.77
CA GLU A 11 -11.19 -15.37 -3.23
C GLU A 11 -12.39 -14.75 -3.97
N SER A 12 -13.59 -14.80 -3.39
CA SER A 12 -14.77 -14.15 -3.94
C SER A 12 -14.77 -12.63 -3.70
N ALA A 13 -14.19 -12.18 -2.59
CA ALA A 13 -14.13 -10.76 -2.23
C ALA A 13 -13.02 -10.00 -2.97
N VAL A 14 -11.92 -10.66 -3.33
CA VAL A 14 -10.76 -10.07 -4.02
C VAL A 14 -11.15 -9.27 -5.26
N TYR A 15 -12.04 -9.83 -6.10
CA TYR A 15 -12.49 -9.19 -7.33
C TYR A 15 -13.19 -7.85 -7.06
N GLU A 16 -14.15 -7.82 -6.12
CA GLU A 16 -14.89 -6.60 -5.78
C GLU A 16 -13.99 -5.56 -5.10
N ILE A 17 -13.08 -6.01 -4.24
CA ILE A 17 -12.09 -5.13 -3.58
C ILE A 17 -11.22 -4.45 -4.64
N GLU A 18 -10.76 -5.19 -5.65
CA GLU A 18 -9.95 -4.65 -6.73
C GLU A 18 -10.75 -3.65 -7.58
N GLU A 19 -11.97 -4.01 -7.99
CA GLU A 19 -12.81 -3.16 -8.82
C GLU A 19 -13.06 -1.80 -8.16
N GLN A 20 -13.43 -1.81 -6.87
CA GLN A 20 -13.64 -0.57 -6.12
C GLN A 20 -12.33 0.20 -5.91
N PHE A 21 -11.22 -0.48 -5.62
CA PHE A 21 -9.91 0.16 -5.51
C PHE A 21 -9.53 0.88 -6.80
N MET A 22 -9.61 0.21 -7.94
CA MET A 22 -9.23 0.76 -9.25
C MET A 22 -10.10 1.96 -9.64
N LYS A 23 -11.41 1.89 -9.35
CA LYS A 23 -12.36 2.98 -9.55
C LYS A 23 -12.00 4.22 -8.72
N ILE A 24 -11.69 4.05 -7.44
CA ILE A 24 -11.35 5.16 -6.55
C ILE A 24 -9.98 5.74 -6.90
N ALA A 25 -8.98 4.87 -7.10
CA ALA A 25 -7.61 5.24 -7.44
C ALA A 25 -7.48 5.92 -8.81
N SER A 26 -8.53 5.88 -9.64
CA SER A 26 -8.51 6.34 -11.04
C SER A 26 -7.33 5.69 -11.79
N CYS A 27 -7.11 4.41 -11.51
CA CYS A 27 -5.98 3.62 -12.02
C CYS A 27 -6.49 2.75 -13.17
N GLY A 28 -5.94 2.93 -14.38
CA GLY A 28 -6.35 2.16 -15.56
C GLY A 28 -5.34 1.09 -16.00
N SER A 29 -4.08 1.17 -15.56
CA SER A 29 -2.99 0.38 -16.14
C SER A 29 -2.29 -0.55 -15.14
N ARG A 30 -2.38 -0.30 -13.84
CA ARG A 30 -1.74 -1.11 -12.80
C ARG A 30 -2.78 -1.74 -11.87
N SER A 31 -3.04 -3.03 -12.08
CA SER A 31 -3.88 -3.86 -11.20
C SER A 31 -3.14 -4.24 -9.92
N LEU A 32 -3.88 -4.75 -8.93
CA LEU A 32 -3.28 -5.31 -7.72
C LEU A 32 -2.73 -6.70 -8.04
N SER A 33 -1.50 -6.97 -7.59
CA SER A 33 -0.87 -8.27 -7.72
C SER A 33 -1.33 -9.22 -6.62
N ARG A 34 -1.05 -10.51 -6.80
CA ARG A 34 -1.27 -11.53 -5.75
C ARG A 34 -0.59 -11.15 -4.42
N GLN A 35 0.61 -10.56 -4.48
CA GLN A 35 1.33 -10.14 -3.28
C GLN A 35 0.63 -8.98 -2.57
N ASP A 36 0.05 -8.04 -3.32
CA ASP A 36 -0.74 -6.95 -2.75
C ASP A 36 -1.96 -7.52 -1.98
N PHE A 37 -2.64 -8.52 -2.54
CA PHE A 37 -3.75 -9.20 -1.85
C PHE A 37 -3.31 -9.99 -0.62
N GLU A 38 -2.12 -10.58 -0.61
CA GLU A 38 -1.59 -11.23 0.59
C GLU A 38 -1.35 -10.23 1.73
N ILE A 39 -0.88 -9.03 1.41
CA ILE A 39 -0.75 -7.92 2.37
C ILE A 39 -2.13 -7.46 2.86
N LEU A 40 -3.08 -7.24 1.96
CA LEU A 40 -4.44 -6.85 2.32
C LEU A 40 -5.12 -7.88 3.23
N ARG A 41 -4.95 -9.17 2.94
CA ARG A 41 -5.46 -10.27 3.77
C ARG A 41 -4.85 -10.26 5.17
N ARG A 42 -3.55 -9.97 5.29
CA ARG A 42 -2.87 -9.80 6.60
C ARG A 42 -3.41 -8.58 7.36
N ILE A 43 -3.65 -7.46 6.68
CA ILE A 43 -4.23 -6.24 7.30
C ILE A 43 -5.66 -6.50 7.78
N ALA A 44 -6.46 -7.20 6.98
CA ALA A 44 -7.82 -7.61 7.35
C ALA A 44 -7.82 -8.53 8.59
N GLY A 45 -6.75 -9.28 8.80
CA GLY A 45 -6.65 -10.31 9.84
C GLY A 45 -7.53 -11.52 9.53
N CYS A 46 -7.74 -11.82 8.25
CA CYS A 46 -8.55 -12.95 7.81
C CYS A 46 -7.72 -14.03 7.10
N HIS A 47 -8.25 -15.24 7.03
CA HIS A 47 -7.65 -16.36 6.30
C HIS A 47 -8.48 -16.65 5.05
N GLU A 48 -9.28 -17.72 5.07
CA GLU A 48 -10.10 -18.14 3.93
C GLU A 48 -11.42 -17.39 3.82
N TYR A 49 -11.92 -16.82 4.92
CA TYR A 49 -13.20 -16.12 4.99
C TYR A 49 -13.03 -14.72 5.57
N LEU A 50 -13.70 -13.76 4.95
CA LEU A 50 -13.74 -12.36 5.29
C LEU A 50 -15.06 -12.03 6.00
N THR A 51 -14.98 -11.60 7.26
CA THR A 51 -16.13 -11.05 7.99
C THR A 51 -16.30 -9.55 7.71
N GLN A 52 -17.44 -8.98 8.09
CA GLN A 52 -17.65 -7.53 8.03
C GLN A 52 -16.57 -6.77 8.83
N GLU A 53 -16.23 -7.22 10.04
CA GLU A 53 -15.20 -6.58 10.87
C GLU A 53 -13.81 -6.62 10.20
N ASN A 54 -13.46 -7.76 9.57
CA ASN A 54 -12.21 -7.86 8.82
C ASN A 54 -12.20 -6.92 7.61
N PHE A 55 -13.32 -6.82 6.90
CA PHE A 55 -13.47 -5.91 5.78
C PHE A 55 -13.33 -4.46 6.23
N GLU A 56 -13.96 -4.05 7.34
CA GLU A 56 -13.83 -2.70 7.89
C GLU A 56 -12.36 -2.36 8.22
N LYS A 57 -11.61 -3.30 8.84
CA LYS A 57 -10.17 -3.14 9.11
C LYS A 57 -9.35 -2.95 7.83
N LEU A 58 -9.61 -3.79 6.82
CA LEU A 58 -8.98 -3.68 5.50
C LEU A 58 -9.31 -2.35 4.84
N TRP A 59 -10.58 -1.97 4.82
CA TRP A 59 -11.06 -0.81 4.09
C TRP A 59 -10.59 0.50 4.72
N CYS A 60 -10.50 0.55 6.06
CA CYS A 60 -9.87 1.66 6.79
C CYS A 60 -8.40 1.89 6.39
N TRP A 61 -7.72 0.89 5.83
CA TRP A 61 -6.38 1.05 5.28
C TRP A 61 -6.41 1.35 3.77
N LEU A 62 -7.15 0.55 3.00
CA LEU A 62 -7.12 0.59 1.54
C LEU A 62 -7.78 1.85 0.95
N TYR A 63 -8.87 2.31 1.54
CA TYR A 63 -9.60 3.47 1.03
C TYR A 63 -8.75 4.76 1.05
N PRO A 64 -8.10 5.15 2.17
CA PRO A 64 -7.17 6.28 2.17
C PRO A 64 -6.03 6.15 1.15
N VAL A 65 -5.47 4.94 0.98
CA VAL A 65 -4.44 4.67 -0.03
C VAL A 65 -4.97 4.94 -1.44
N ALA A 66 -6.15 4.44 -1.77
CA ALA A 66 -6.79 4.69 -3.07
C ALA A 66 -7.03 6.19 -3.31
N CYS A 67 -7.50 6.93 -2.30
CA CYS A 67 -7.68 8.38 -2.39
C CYS A 67 -6.38 9.17 -2.57
N VAL A 68 -5.25 8.67 -2.04
CA VAL A 68 -3.95 9.30 -2.27
C VAL A 68 -3.44 9.00 -3.68
N ILE A 69 -3.62 7.77 -4.15
CA ILE A 69 -3.24 7.37 -5.52
C ILE A 69 -4.03 8.15 -6.56
N SER A 70 -5.30 8.49 -6.30
CA SER A 70 -6.13 9.23 -7.25
C SER A 70 -5.71 10.69 -7.48
N ARG A 71 -4.77 11.21 -6.70
CA ARG A 71 -4.24 12.58 -6.87
C ARG A 71 -3.40 12.67 -8.14
N ASP A 72 -3.57 13.77 -8.89
CA ASP A 72 -2.96 13.99 -10.22
C ASP A 72 -1.44 13.78 -10.29
N TRP A 73 -0.72 14.03 -9.20
CA TRP A 73 0.73 13.89 -9.17
C TRP A 73 1.22 12.54 -8.61
N VAL A 74 0.36 11.80 -7.90
CA VAL A 74 0.68 10.45 -7.40
C VAL A 74 0.31 9.40 -8.44
N ASN A 75 -0.83 9.57 -9.11
CA ASN A 75 -1.36 8.62 -10.07
C ASN A 75 -0.34 8.25 -11.18
N PRO A 76 0.37 9.21 -11.83
CA PRO A 76 1.36 8.87 -12.85
C PRO A 76 2.54 8.08 -12.31
N ILE A 77 2.97 8.37 -11.07
CA ILE A 77 4.09 7.70 -10.40
C ILE A 77 3.68 6.28 -9.98
N TRP A 78 2.45 6.10 -9.51
CA TRP A 78 1.87 4.80 -9.21
C TRP A 78 1.74 3.92 -10.45
N ASN A 79 1.28 4.50 -11.56
CA ASN A 79 1.03 3.81 -12.83
C ASN A 79 2.30 3.51 -13.65
N SER A 80 3.45 4.09 -13.27
CA SER A 80 4.71 3.81 -13.95
C SER A 80 5.16 2.36 -13.70
N ILE A 81 5.25 1.57 -14.77
CA ILE A 81 5.70 0.17 -14.72
C ILE A 81 7.21 0.06 -14.93
N SER A 82 7.81 0.99 -15.67
CA SER A 82 9.25 1.03 -15.92
C SER A 82 9.75 2.47 -16.07
N PRO A 83 10.47 3.02 -15.06
CA PRO A 83 10.78 2.40 -13.78
C PRO A 83 9.54 2.32 -12.87
N LYS A 84 9.47 1.29 -12.00
CA LYS A 84 8.44 1.19 -10.95
C LYS A 84 8.84 2.11 -9.79
N TRP A 85 8.18 3.26 -9.67
CA TRP A 85 8.53 4.27 -8.66
C TRP A 85 7.95 3.97 -7.29
N ILE A 86 6.68 3.59 -7.24
CA ILE A 86 5.99 3.20 -5.99
C ILE A 86 5.90 1.69 -5.96
N GLU A 87 6.62 1.06 -5.04
CA GLU A 87 6.52 -0.38 -4.83
C GLU A 87 5.12 -0.73 -4.32
N GLY A 88 4.59 0.09 -3.40
CA GLY A 88 3.19 0.04 -3.01
C GLY A 88 2.99 -0.75 -1.74
N PHE A 89 2.38 -1.94 -1.87
CA PHE A 89 1.86 -2.69 -0.73
C PHE A 89 2.93 -3.68 -0.30
N ILE A 90 3.84 -3.21 0.55
CA ILE A 90 4.89 -4.02 1.15
C ILE A 90 5.04 -3.65 2.62
N THR A 91 5.51 -4.60 3.42
CA THR A 91 5.82 -4.34 4.83
C THR A 91 7.06 -3.45 4.97
N LYS A 92 7.30 -2.98 6.19
CA LYS A 92 8.56 -2.29 6.50
C LYS A 92 9.73 -3.24 6.26
N GLU A 93 9.61 -4.46 6.74
CA GLU A 93 10.64 -5.49 6.71
C GLU A 93 10.96 -5.94 5.28
N GLU A 94 9.95 -6.06 4.42
CA GLU A 94 10.14 -6.34 2.98
C GLU A 94 10.91 -5.21 2.29
N ALA A 95 10.59 -3.95 2.60
CA ALA A 95 11.32 -2.80 2.06
C ALA A 95 12.78 -2.75 2.54
N GLU A 96 13.02 -3.07 3.82
CA GLU A 96 14.37 -3.14 4.38
C GLU A 96 15.18 -4.27 3.73
N ALA A 97 14.57 -5.44 3.52
CA ALA A 97 15.19 -6.57 2.85
C ALA A 97 15.53 -6.27 1.39
N SER A 98 14.67 -5.58 0.65
CA SER A 98 14.93 -5.17 -0.74
C SER A 98 16.08 -4.16 -0.88
N LEU A 99 16.43 -3.45 0.20
CA LEU A 99 17.59 -2.55 0.24
C LEU A 99 18.85 -3.22 0.77
N GLN A 100 18.80 -4.52 1.06
CA GLN A 100 20.00 -5.32 1.26
C GLN A 100 20.56 -5.77 -0.10
N GLY A 101 21.87 -5.77 -0.20
CA GLY A 101 22.67 -6.26 -1.31
C GLY A 101 23.59 -7.40 -0.85
N PRO A 102 24.38 -7.98 -1.77
CA PRO A 102 25.20 -9.16 -1.50
C PRO A 102 26.24 -8.97 -0.38
N THR A 103 26.69 -7.74 -0.15
CA THR A 103 27.79 -7.40 0.76
C THR A 103 27.39 -6.43 1.87
N GLY A 104 26.10 -6.09 2.01
CA GLY A 104 25.64 -5.04 2.93
C GLY A 104 24.37 -4.38 2.41
N PHE A 105 24.15 -3.10 2.70
CA PHE A 105 23.06 -2.35 2.06
C PHE A 105 23.45 -1.95 0.63
N GLN A 106 22.43 -1.66 -0.19
CA GLN A 106 22.58 -1.01 -1.49
C GLN A 106 23.28 0.35 -1.36
N GLU A 107 23.66 0.95 -2.48
CA GLU A 107 24.34 2.26 -2.49
C GLU A 107 23.49 3.36 -1.80
N PRO A 108 24.12 4.31 -1.09
CA PRO A 108 23.43 5.46 -0.51
C PRO A 108 22.57 6.19 -1.54
N GLY A 109 21.36 6.57 -1.12
CA GLY A 109 20.36 7.17 -2.00
C GLY A 109 19.43 6.16 -2.70
N THR A 110 19.72 4.85 -2.66
CA THR A 110 18.77 3.83 -3.08
C THR A 110 17.55 3.86 -2.17
N PHE A 111 16.33 3.87 -2.75
CA PHE A 111 15.10 4.06 -2.02
C PHE A 111 13.94 3.21 -2.54
N ILE A 112 12.92 3.06 -1.69
CA ILE A 112 11.65 2.41 -1.99
C ILE A 112 10.53 3.29 -1.44
N LEU A 113 9.52 3.54 -2.28
CA LEU A 113 8.27 4.20 -1.88
C LEU A 113 7.19 3.16 -1.59
N ARG A 114 6.55 3.27 -0.42
CA ARG A 114 5.53 2.31 0.05
C ARG A 114 4.46 2.97 0.90
N PHE A 115 3.30 2.34 0.99
CA PHE A 115 2.25 2.70 1.95
C PHE A 115 2.47 1.96 3.27
N PRO A 116 2.46 2.63 4.43
CA PRO A 116 2.68 1.97 5.72
C PRO A 116 1.48 1.11 6.13
N THR A 117 1.70 -0.20 6.30
CA THR A 117 0.67 -1.16 6.74
C THR A 117 0.16 -0.94 8.17
N SER A 118 0.85 -0.12 8.97
CA SER A 118 0.51 0.19 10.37
C SER A 118 -0.27 1.50 10.56
N ARG A 119 -0.79 2.08 9.48
CA ARG A 119 -1.51 3.37 9.48
C ARG A 119 -2.85 3.22 8.76
N SER A 120 -3.89 2.97 9.52
CA SER A 120 -5.27 2.88 9.04
C SER A 120 -6.08 4.03 9.61
N TRP A 121 -7.14 4.46 8.91
CA TRP A 121 -8.12 5.39 9.46
C TRP A 121 -8.60 4.91 10.83
N PRO A 122 -8.72 5.78 11.85
CA PRO A 122 -8.67 7.25 11.81
C PRO A 122 -7.29 7.88 12.04
N HIS A 123 -6.19 7.15 11.86
CA HIS A 123 -4.86 7.73 11.99
C HIS A 123 -4.64 8.87 10.97
N PRO A 124 -4.05 10.03 11.34
CA PRO A 124 -3.83 11.15 10.42
C PRO A 124 -2.98 10.78 9.20
N ASP A 125 -1.97 9.93 9.39
CA ASP A 125 -1.11 9.43 8.32
C ASP A 125 -1.73 8.27 7.49
N ALA A 126 -3.03 7.97 7.61
CA ALA A 126 -3.64 6.92 6.78
C ALA A 126 -3.56 7.30 5.29
N GLY A 127 -3.11 6.36 4.46
CA GLY A 127 -2.86 6.61 3.03
C GLY A 127 -1.58 7.37 2.70
N SER A 128 -0.79 7.77 3.71
CA SER A 128 0.48 8.47 3.49
C SER A 128 1.52 7.61 2.78
N LEU A 129 2.49 8.25 2.14
CA LEU A 129 3.61 7.57 1.48
C LEU A 129 4.87 7.67 2.34
N ILE A 130 5.57 6.55 2.53
CA ILE A 130 6.87 6.50 3.21
C ILE A 130 7.95 6.19 2.19
N VAL A 131 9.05 6.94 2.27
CA VAL A 131 10.32 6.55 1.65
C VAL A 131 11.16 5.76 2.65
N THR A 132 11.51 4.52 2.32
CA THR A 132 12.59 3.78 2.97
C THR A 132 13.84 3.91 2.10
N TYR A 133 14.98 4.34 2.64
CA TYR A 133 16.19 4.56 1.85
C TYR A 133 17.47 4.27 2.63
N VAL A 134 18.57 4.05 1.89
CA VAL A 134 19.92 3.92 2.44
C VAL A 134 20.54 5.31 2.61
N GLY A 135 20.85 5.70 3.84
CA GLY A 135 21.56 6.95 4.13
C GLY A 135 23.05 6.90 3.79
N ASN A 136 23.71 8.06 3.75
CA ASN A 136 25.17 8.16 3.52
C ASN A 136 26.01 7.45 4.60
N ASP A 137 25.41 7.17 5.75
CA ASP A 137 25.98 6.38 6.83
C ASP A 137 25.75 4.87 6.67
N TYR A 138 25.27 4.42 5.50
CA TYR A 138 24.85 3.04 5.21
C TYR A 138 23.86 2.50 6.24
N LYS A 139 22.95 3.37 6.72
CA LYS A 139 21.85 2.98 7.60
C LYS A 139 20.52 3.17 6.90
N LEU A 140 19.58 2.26 7.18
CA LEU A 140 18.22 2.39 6.71
C LEU A 140 17.51 3.53 7.44
N ARG A 141 16.78 4.33 6.68
CA ARG A 141 15.96 5.43 7.18
C ARG A 141 14.56 5.32 6.60
N HIS A 142 13.58 5.72 7.38
CA HIS A 142 12.18 5.80 6.94
C HIS A 142 11.68 7.21 7.18
N ARG A 143 11.10 7.82 6.15
CA ARG A 143 10.56 9.16 6.26
C ARG A 143 9.15 9.22 5.66
N LEU A 144 8.23 9.76 6.43
CA LEU A 144 6.90 10.13 5.96
C LEU A 144 7.05 11.29 4.97
N LEU A 145 6.48 11.14 3.78
CA LEU A 145 6.42 12.21 2.80
C LEU A 145 5.21 13.10 3.11
N SER A 146 5.46 14.40 3.26
CA SER A 146 4.37 15.38 3.35
C SER A 146 3.76 15.53 1.96
N MET A 147 2.45 15.30 1.88
CA MET A 147 1.68 15.38 0.63
C MET A 147 0.98 16.74 0.50
N ASP A 148 1.25 17.69 1.40
CA ASP A 148 0.50 18.93 1.53
C ASP A 148 1.04 20.06 0.65
N HIS A 149 2.24 19.94 0.07
CA HIS A 149 2.99 21.07 -0.50
C HIS A 149 3.64 20.79 -1.88
N ILE A 150 2.93 20.13 -2.81
CA ILE A 150 3.38 20.07 -4.22
C ILE A 150 2.46 20.93 -5.10
N TYR A 151 2.31 22.20 -4.69
CA TYR A 151 1.89 23.28 -5.58
C TYR A 151 2.82 24.47 -5.28
N GLY A 152 3.78 24.65 -6.17
CA GLY A 152 4.63 25.83 -6.30
C GLY A 152 4.78 26.12 -7.78
#